data_AF-A0A1Y1NAW2-F1
#
_entry.id   AF-A0A1Y1NAW2-F1
#
_cell.length_a   1.000
_cell.length_b   1.000
_cell.length_c   1.000
_cell.angle_alpha   90.00
_cell.angle_beta   90.00
_cell.angle_gamma   90.00
#
_symmetry.space_group_name_H-M   'P 1'
#
loop_
_entity.id
_entity.type
_entity.pdbx_description
1 polymer ?
#
loop_
_entity_poly.entity_id
_entity_poly.type
_entity_poly.pdbx_seq_one_letter_code
_entity_poly.pdbx_strand_id
1 'polypeptide(L)'
;PSGARHQTGTMQFMAIEVLRTADHTYRHDLESFFYVLLWMCARQSWNNGFGGKEEPPRDSILRKWEIGTFKHIANAKVGHMTVNGLEEVMDEFPDIFDVVKPLCLKIRSIMFGETARLNIGTPSSDPDELYRAIITAYDEVIDALIKN
;
A
#
# COMPACT_ATOMS: atom_id res chain seq x y z
N PRO A 1 -17.39 25.17 17.55
CA PRO A 1 -17.77 24.05 16.66
C PRO A 1 -16.51 23.45 16.00
N SER A 2 -15.99 22.35 16.54
CA SER A 2 -14.81 21.66 16.02
C SER A 2 -15.18 20.97 14.70
N GLY A 3 -14.65 21.47 13.58
CA GLY A 3 -14.85 20.94 12.23
C GLY A 3 -14.15 19.60 11.97
N ALA A 4 -14.29 18.64 12.88
CA ALA A 4 -13.93 17.26 12.62
C ALA A 4 -15.00 16.68 11.67
N ARG A 5 -14.84 16.93 10.36
CA ARG A 5 -15.43 16.08 9.32
C ARG A 5 -15.08 14.65 9.73
N HIS A 6 -16.09 13.85 10.03
CA HIS A 6 -15.95 12.51 10.59
C HIS A 6 -15.22 11.62 9.58
N GLN A 7 -13.88 11.61 9.64
CA GLN A 7 -13.06 10.63 8.95
C GLN A 7 -13.12 9.34 9.75
N THR A 8 -14.23 8.63 9.59
CA THR A 8 -14.41 7.28 10.12
C THR A 8 -13.76 6.30 9.16
N GLY A 9 -12.66 5.69 9.57
CA GLY A 9 -11.93 4.68 8.82
C GLY A 9 -10.80 4.10 9.65
N THR A 10 -10.41 2.85 9.37
CA THR A 10 -9.24 2.24 10.01
C THR A 10 -7.99 2.95 9.48
N MET A 11 -7.34 3.77 10.33
CA MET A 11 -6.27 4.70 9.93
C MET A 11 -5.18 4.06 9.07
N GLN A 12 -4.82 2.81 9.36
CA GLN A 12 -3.78 2.07 8.65
C GLN A 12 -4.06 1.88 7.15
N PHE A 13 -5.33 1.90 6.75
CA PHE A 13 -5.75 1.68 5.36
C PHE A 13 -6.21 2.96 4.67
N MET A 14 -6.31 4.09 5.37
CA MET A 14 -6.70 5.35 4.72
C MET A 14 -5.62 5.83 3.73
N ALA A 15 -6.07 6.29 2.56
CA ALA A 15 -5.24 6.92 1.55
C ALA A 15 -4.61 8.24 2.05
N ILE A 16 -3.46 8.61 1.49
CA ILE A 16 -2.66 9.79 1.87
C ILE A 16 -3.49 11.09 1.77
N GLU A 17 -4.23 11.28 0.68
CA GLU A 17 -5.05 12.48 0.50
C GLU A 17 -6.24 12.52 1.44
N VAL A 18 -6.85 11.36 1.73
CA VAL A 18 -7.93 11.26 2.73
C VAL A 18 -7.37 11.64 4.10
N LEU A 19 -6.20 11.13 4.52
CA LEU A 19 -5.53 11.58 5.76
C LEU A 19 -5.20 13.08 5.76
N ARG A 20 -5.07 13.69 4.58
CA ARG A 20 -4.88 15.14 4.38
C ARG A 20 -6.18 15.90 4.15
N THR A 21 -7.32 15.32 4.53
CA THR A 21 -8.66 15.94 4.52
C THR A 21 -9.29 16.14 3.13
N ALA A 22 -8.74 15.50 2.09
CA ALA A 22 -9.41 15.44 0.79
C ALA A 22 -10.68 14.59 0.86
N ASP A 23 -11.62 14.88 -0.05
CA ASP A 23 -12.81 14.06 -0.23
C ASP A 23 -12.43 12.72 -0.88
N HIS A 24 -13.17 11.67 -0.54
CA HIS A 24 -12.90 10.30 -0.99
C HIS A 24 -13.19 10.13 -2.50
N THR A 25 -12.41 9.30 -3.19
CA THR A 25 -12.52 9.04 -4.63
C THR A 25 -12.16 7.58 -4.91
N TYR A 26 -12.42 7.10 -6.13
CA TYR A 26 -12.08 5.73 -6.54
C TYR A 26 -10.57 5.41 -6.42
N ARG A 27 -9.69 6.39 -6.63
CA ARG A 27 -8.23 6.20 -6.45
C ARG A 27 -7.92 5.85 -5.00
N HIS A 28 -8.63 6.45 -4.04
CA HIS A 28 -8.42 6.19 -2.63
C HIS A 28 -8.84 4.77 -2.24
N ASP A 29 -9.83 4.17 -2.92
CA ASP A 29 -10.17 2.76 -2.74
C ASP A 29 -9.02 1.86 -3.21
N LEU A 30 -8.44 2.14 -4.38
CA LEU A 30 -7.28 1.41 -4.91
C LEU A 30 -6.03 1.55 -4.04
N GLU A 31 -5.75 2.76 -3.54
CA GLU A 31 -4.65 3.01 -2.61
C GLU A 31 -4.86 2.26 -1.28
N SER A 32 -6.09 2.25 -0.77
CA SER A 32 -6.46 1.48 0.43
C SER A 32 -6.30 -0.02 0.21
N PHE A 33 -6.71 -0.54 -0.95
CA PHE A 33 -6.55 -1.94 -1.32
C PHE A 33 -5.08 -2.34 -1.39
N PHE A 34 -4.22 -1.48 -1.97
CA PHE A 34 -2.78 -1.71 -1.97
C PHE A 34 -2.20 -1.74 -0.54
N TYR A 35 -2.66 -0.86 0.35
CA TYR A 35 -2.26 -0.90 1.76
C TYR A 35 -2.71 -2.17 2.49
N VAL A 36 -3.88 -2.72 2.14
CA VAL A 36 -4.31 -4.03 2.65
C VAL A 36 -3.36 -5.12 2.18
N LEU A 37 -2.96 -5.15 0.91
CA LEU A 37 -1.99 -6.13 0.39
C LEU A 37 -0.67 -6.08 1.18
N LEU A 38 -0.08 -4.89 1.33
CA LEU A 38 1.17 -4.70 2.06
C LEU A 38 1.04 -5.16 3.53
N TRP A 39 -0.06 -4.78 4.19
CA TRP A 39 -0.31 -5.18 5.57
C TRP A 39 -0.53 -6.69 5.71
N MET A 40 -1.22 -7.32 4.75
CA MET A 40 -1.40 -8.77 4.73
C MET A 40 -0.06 -9.50 4.63
N CYS A 41 0.84 -9.04 3.76
CA CYS A 41 2.16 -9.64 3.55
C CYS A 41 3.16 -9.36 4.70
N ALA A 42 3.20 -8.15 5.25
CA ALA A 42 4.16 -7.77 6.30
C ALA A 42 3.70 -8.02 7.74
N ARG A 43 2.39 -8.19 7.98
CA ARG A 43 1.83 -8.31 9.35
C ARG A 43 1.01 -9.57 9.52
N GLN A 44 -0.03 -9.72 8.70
CA GLN A 44 -1.00 -10.80 8.92
C GLN A 44 -0.42 -12.19 8.60
N SER A 45 0.46 -12.28 7.61
CA SER A 45 1.16 -13.49 7.20
C SER A 45 1.82 -14.22 8.38
N TRP A 46 2.51 -13.48 9.25
CA TRP A 46 3.20 -13.97 10.44
C TRP A 46 2.24 -14.64 11.43
N ASN A 47 1.05 -14.07 11.61
CA ASN A 47 0.02 -14.63 12.51
C ASN A 47 -0.73 -15.83 11.90
N ASN A 48 -0.66 -15.99 10.58
CA ASN A 48 -1.38 -17.02 9.83
C ASN A 48 -0.50 -18.22 9.46
N GLY A 49 0.72 -18.31 10.00
CA GLY A 49 1.61 -19.45 9.81
C GLY A 49 2.42 -19.42 8.51
N PHE A 50 2.40 -18.32 7.76
CA PHE A 50 3.21 -18.18 6.54
C PHE A 50 4.70 -17.90 6.83
N GLY A 51 5.06 -17.59 8.07
CA GLY A 51 6.45 -17.37 8.48
C GLY A 51 7.29 -18.65 8.62
N GLY A 52 6.68 -19.84 8.63
CA GLY A 52 7.42 -21.09 8.75
C GLY A 52 8.34 -21.15 9.99
N LYS A 53 9.66 -21.09 9.78
CA LYS A 53 10.69 -21.05 10.84
C LYS A 53 11.33 -19.66 11.03
N GLU A 54 10.95 -18.70 10.20
CA GLU A 54 11.37 -17.31 10.31
C GLU A 54 10.64 -16.62 11.46
N GLU A 55 11.20 -15.51 11.95
CA GLU A 55 10.63 -14.72 13.02
C GLU A 55 10.17 -13.36 12.47
N PRO A 56 9.00 -12.83 12.91
CA PRO A 56 8.55 -11.51 12.48
C PRO A 56 9.50 -10.40 12.95
N PRO A 57 9.50 -9.23 12.29
CA PRO A 57 10.25 -8.08 12.76
C PRO A 57 9.79 -7.67 14.17
N ARG A 58 10.76 -7.35 15.04
CA ARG A 58 10.50 -6.96 16.44
C ARG A 58 9.64 -5.70 16.56
N ASP A 59 9.85 -4.73 15.68
CA ASP A 59 9.02 -3.53 15.54
C ASP A 59 8.78 -3.28 14.05
N SER A 60 7.53 -3.40 13.62
CA SER A 60 7.19 -3.24 12.21
C SER A 60 7.08 -1.77 11.85
N ILE A 61 7.64 -1.38 10.71
CA ILE A 61 7.53 -0.04 10.17
C ILE A 61 6.09 0.34 9.84
N LEU A 62 5.21 -0.64 9.58
CA LEU A 62 3.78 -0.41 9.36
C LEU A 62 3.04 0.02 10.64
N ARG A 63 3.65 -0.11 11.82
CA ARG A 63 3.12 0.48 13.07
C ARG A 63 2.98 2.00 12.97
N LYS A 64 3.80 2.65 12.14
CA LYS A 64 3.70 4.10 11.82
C LYS A 64 2.39 4.45 11.10
N TRP A 65 1.65 3.47 10.59
CA TRP A 65 0.35 3.68 9.97
C TRP A 65 -0.82 3.56 10.95
N GLU A 66 -0.57 3.04 12.15
CA GLU A 66 -1.59 2.73 13.16
C GLU A 66 -1.67 3.78 14.27
N ILE A 67 -0.53 4.42 14.60
CA ILE A 67 -0.39 5.29 15.78
C ILE A 67 0.06 6.69 15.39
N GLY A 68 -0.59 7.70 15.97
CA GLY A 68 -0.19 9.11 15.86
C GLY A 68 -1.26 9.98 15.22
N THR A 69 -0.85 11.14 14.68
CA THR A 69 -1.74 12.07 14.00
C THR A 69 -1.90 11.69 12.52
N PHE A 70 -3.01 12.04 11.89
CA PHE A 70 -3.21 11.82 10.44
C PHE A 70 -2.08 12.42 9.60
N LYS A 71 -1.54 13.58 10.01
CA LYS A 71 -0.38 14.20 9.36
C LYS A 71 0.87 13.31 9.42
N HIS A 72 1.16 12.70 10.57
CA HIS A 72 2.31 11.81 10.71
C HIS A 72 2.12 10.52 9.91
N ILE A 73 0.93 9.93 9.95
CA ILE A 73 0.58 8.73 9.18
C ILE A 73 0.71 9.01 7.67
N ALA A 74 0.17 10.13 7.19
CA ALA A 74 0.27 10.52 5.78
C ALA A 74 1.73 10.71 5.33
N ASN A 75 2.57 11.33 6.17
CA ASN A 75 3.98 11.51 5.87
C ASN A 75 4.76 10.19 5.85
N ALA A 76 4.47 9.27 6.77
CA ALA A 76 5.06 7.93 6.77
C ALA A 76 4.69 7.17 5.49
N LYS A 77 3.39 7.19 5.12
CA LYS A 77 2.92 6.59 3.87
C LYS A 77 3.60 7.19 2.63
N VAL A 78 3.74 8.51 2.54
CA VAL A 78 4.49 9.16 1.45
C VAL A 78 5.92 8.65 1.36
N GLY A 79 6.63 8.54 2.48
CA GLY A 79 8.00 7.99 2.52
C GLY A 79 8.05 6.53 2.05
N HIS A 80 7.13 5.71 2.53
CA HIS A 80 7.05 4.29 2.18
C HIS A 80 6.61 4.06 0.73
N MET A 81 6.01 5.03 0.04
CA MET A 81 5.64 4.91 -1.38
C MET A 81 6.74 5.41 -2.34
N THR A 82 7.93 5.77 -1.84
CA THR A 82 9.15 5.82 -2.66
C THR A 82 9.57 4.40 -3.05
N VAL A 83 10.46 4.23 -4.05
CA VAL A 83 10.95 2.88 -4.42
C VAL A 83 11.67 2.25 -3.22
N ASN A 84 12.69 2.92 -2.69
CA ASN A 84 13.44 2.45 -1.52
C ASN A 84 12.53 2.26 -0.29
N GLY A 85 11.58 3.17 -0.07
CA GLY A 85 10.66 3.06 1.06
C GLY A 85 9.68 1.89 0.92
N LEU A 86 9.33 1.49 -0.31
CA LEU A 86 8.51 0.30 -0.54
C LEU A 86 9.34 -0.97 -0.36
N GLU A 87 10.60 -0.97 -0.81
CA GLU A 87 11.55 -2.06 -0.55
C GLU A 87 11.70 -2.30 0.96
N GLU A 88 11.87 -1.25 1.75
CA GLU A 88 11.90 -1.35 3.23
C GLU A 88 10.62 -1.98 3.82
N VAL A 89 9.44 -1.72 3.22
CA VAL A 89 8.18 -2.39 3.64
C VAL A 89 8.19 -3.86 3.26
N MET A 90 8.67 -4.18 2.06
CA MET A 90 8.69 -5.55 1.55
C MET A 90 9.76 -6.42 2.23
N ASP A 91 10.79 -5.82 2.83
CA ASP A 91 11.77 -6.53 3.66
C ASP A 91 11.17 -7.14 4.93
N GLU A 92 9.96 -6.72 5.34
CA GLU A 92 9.21 -7.33 6.45
C GLU A 92 8.36 -8.54 6.03
N PHE A 93 8.32 -8.88 4.75
CA PHE A 93 7.57 -10.02 4.24
C PHE A 93 8.33 -11.31 4.57
N PRO A 94 7.65 -12.40 4.99
CA PRO A 94 8.27 -13.72 5.02
C PRO A 94 8.75 -14.13 3.62
N ASP A 95 9.79 -14.96 3.52
CA ASP A 95 10.41 -15.34 2.24
C ASP A 95 9.41 -15.92 1.23
N ILE A 96 8.37 -16.64 1.69
CA ILE A 96 7.31 -17.19 0.80
C ILE A 96 6.57 -16.12 0.00
N PHE A 97 6.58 -14.86 0.47
CA PHE A 97 5.96 -13.72 -0.20
C PHE A 97 6.90 -12.91 -1.10
N ASP A 98 8.15 -13.35 -1.29
CA ASP A 98 9.06 -12.76 -2.30
C ASP A 98 8.42 -12.70 -3.68
N VAL A 99 7.58 -13.70 -3.97
CA VAL A 99 6.83 -13.83 -5.20
C VAL A 99 5.83 -12.71 -5.46
N VAL A 100 5.41 -11.99 -4.41
CA VAL A 100 4.47 -10.87 -4.47
C VAL A 100 5.20 -9.53 -4.64
N LYS A 101 6.50 -9.45 -4.32
CA LYS A 101 7.27 -8.19 -4.39
C LYS A 101 7.22 -7.52 -5.78
N PRO A 102 7.33 -8.25 -6.92
CA PRO A 102 7.18 -7.63 -8.24
C PRO A 102 5.81 -6.97 -8.46
N LEU A 103 4.74 -7.58 -7.96
CA LEU A 103 3.39 -6.99 -8.01
C LEU A 103 3.33 -5.68 -7.22
N CYS A 104 3.88 -5.66 -6.01
CA CYS A 104 3.90 -4.47 -5.17
C CYS A 104 4.62 -3.29 -5.82
N LEU A 105 5.79 -3.55 -6.42
CA LEU A 105 6.54 -2.53 -7.17
C LEU A 105 5.75 -2.00 -8.37
N LYS A 106 5.10 -2.90 -9.12
CA LYS A 106 4.29 -2.53 -10.29
C LYS A 106 3.06 -1.70 -9.91
N ILE A 107 2.31 -2.11 -8.87
CA ILE A 107 1.18 -1.32 -8.34
C ILE A 107 1.66 0.05 -7.87
N ARG A 108 2.80 0.12 -7.17
CA ARG A 108 3.37 1.40 -6.73
C ARG A 108 3.72 2.31 -7.91
N SER A 109 4.31 1.76 -8.96
CA SER A 109 4.62 2.50 -10.19
C SER A 109 3.34 3.08 -10.83
N ILE A 110 2.31 2.25 -10.99
CA ILE A 110 1.01 2.65 -11.55
C ILE A 110 0.35 3.75 -10.71
N MET A 111 0.35 3.60 -9.39
CA MET A 111 -0.39 4.48 -8.47
C MET A 111 0.34 5.79 -8.15
N PHE A 112 1.68 5.76 -8.05
CA PHE A 112 2.49 6.87 -7.55
C PHE A 112 3.50 7.41 -8.57
N GLY A 113 3.66 6.76 -9.71
CA GLY A 113 4.56 7.17 -10.78
C GLY A 113 6.04 6.85 -10.53
N GLU A 114 6.83 6.95 -11.61
CA GLU A 114 8.27 6.62 -11.61
C GLU A 114 9.19 7.82 -11.36
N THR A 115 8.64 9.03 -11.27
CA THR A 115 9.46 10.22 -11.05
C THR A 115 9.78 10.40 -9.56
N ALA A 116 10.75 11.27 -9.26
CA ALA A 116 11.07 11.66 -7.89
C ALA A 116 9.86 12.27 -7.14
N ARG A 117 8.86 12.81 -7.86
CA ARG A 117 7.62 13.33 -7.28
C ARG A 117 6.52 12.28 -7.37
N LEU A 118 5.99 11.88 -6.21
CA LEU A 118 4.87 10.94 -6.15
C LEU A 118 3.57 11.59 -6.60
N ASN A 119 2.80 10.85 -7.41
CA ASN A 119 1.43 11.16 -7.76
C ASN A 119 0.51 10.65 -6.65
N ILE A 120 -0.04 11.57 -5.85
CA ILE A 120 -1.00 11.25 -4.80
C ILE A 120 -2.42 11.75 -5.10
N GLY A 121 -2.60 12.47 -6.20
CA GLY A 121 -3.89 13.03 -6.62
C GLY A 121 -4.71 12.04 -7.43
N THR A 122 -6.04 12.14 -7.35
CA THR A 122 -6.93 11.44 -8.28
C THR A 122 -6.74 11.97 -9.71
N PRO A 123 -6.39 11.12 -10.69
CA PRO A 123 -6.21 11.57 -12.06
C PRO A 123 -7.57 11.98 -12.66
N SER A 124 -7.54 12.94 -13.58
CA SER A 124 -8.73 13.41 -14.31
C SER A 124 -9.14 12.49 -15.45
N SER A 125 -8.38 11.43 -15.72
CA SER A 125 -8.69 10.43 -16.74
C SER A 125 -9.80 9.48 -16.28
N ASP A 126 -10.24 8.64 -17.21
CA ASP A 126 -11.26 7.62 -16.95
C ASP A 126 -10.81 6.67 -15.81
N PRO A 127 -11.60 6.54 -14.72
CA PRO A 127 -11.30 5.62 -13.62
C PRO A 127 -10.94 4.21 -14.08
N ASP A 128 -11.59 3.72 -15.14
CA ASP A 128 -11.38 2.37 -15.63
C ASP A 128 -9.95 2.15 -16.15
N GLU A 129 -9.23 3.19 -16.58
CA GLU A 129 -7.82 3.06 -16.98
C GLU A 129 -6.97 2.59 -15.81
N LEU A 130 -7.17 3.18 -14.62
CA LEU A 130 -6.40 2.83 -13.44
C LEU A 130 -6.78 1.44 -12.94
N TYR A 131 -8.07 1.10 -12.92
CA TYR A 131 -8.53 -0.25 -12.58
C TYR A 131 -7.94 -1.31 -13.52
N ARG A 132 -8.02 -1.10 -14.84
CA ARG A 132 -7.44 -2.02 -15.84
C ARG A 132 -5.95 -2.19 -15.64
N ALA A 133 -5.21 -1.11 -15.40
CA ALA A 133 -3.77 -1.18 -15.16
C ALA A 133 -3.42 -2.05 -13.93
N ILE A 134 -4.17 -1.91 -12.84
CA ILE A 134 -3.99 -2.75 -11.64
C ILE A 134 -4.35 -4.21 -11.93
N ILE A 135 -5.48 -4.48 -12.59
CA ILE A 135 -5.88 -5.86 -12.95
C ILE A 135 -4.80 -6.52 -13.82
N THR A 136 -4.32 -5.84 -14.87
CA THR A 136 -3.24 -6.34 -15.72
C THR A 136 -1.94 -6.60 -14.92
N ALA A 137 -1.64 -5.80 -13.89
CA ALA A 137 -0.50 -6.08 -13.02
C ALA A 137 -0.65 -7.40 -12.25
N TYR A 138 -1.86 -7.71 -11.75
CA TYR A 138 -2.15 -9.01 -11.14
C TYR A 138 -2.05 -10.14 -12.15
N ASP A 139 -2.69 -10.01 -13.31
CA ASP A 139 -2.73 -11.06 -14.35
C ASP A 139 -1.32 -11.45 -14.79
N GLU A 140 -0.44 -10.47 -15.04
CA GLU A 140 0.94 -10.76 -15.45
C GLU A 140 1.74 -11.53 -14.41
N VAL A 141 1.57 -11.20 -13.12
CA VAL A 141 2.29 -11.90 -12.03
C VAL A 141 1.73 -13.30 -11.81
N ILE A 142 0.40 -13.46 -11.90
CA ILE A 142 -0.26 -14.77 -11.84
C ILE A 142 0.18 -15.65 -13.01
N ASP A 143 0.24 -15.09 -14.21
CA ASP A 143 0.70 -15.80 -15.40
C ASP A 143 2.17 -16.23 -15.28
N ALA A 144 3.02 -15.38 -14.72
CA ALA A 144 4.42 -15.72 -14.46
C ALA A 144 4.54 -16.85 -13.42
N LEU A 145 3.63 -16.89 -12.45
CA LEU A 145 3.57 -17.93 -11.43
C LEU A 145 3.12 -19.29 -11.94
N ILE A 146 2.13 -19.32 -12.82
CA ILE A 146 1.57 -20.56 -13.38
C ILE A 146 2.55 -21.21 -14.38
N LYS A 147 3.41 -20.42 -15.02
CA LYS A 147 4.37 -20.90 -16.03
C LYS A 147 5.68 -21.44 -15.45
N ASN A 148 5.93 -21.25 -14.15
CA ASN A 148 7.09 -21.77 -13.42
C ASN A 148 6.74 -23.08 -12.69
#